data_AF-A0A329VKY2-F1
#
_entry.id   AF-A0A329VKY2-F1
#
_cell.length_a   1.000
_cell.length_b   1.000
_cell.length_c   1.000
_cell.angle_alpha   90.00
_cell.angle_beta   90.00
_cell.angle_gamma   90.00
#
_symmetry.space_group_name_H-M   'P 1'
#
loop_
_entity.id
_entity.type
_entity.pdbx_description
1 polymer ?
#
loop_
_entity_poly.entity_id
_entity_poly.type
_entity_poly.pdbx_seq_one_letter_code
_entity_poly.pdbx_strand_id
1 'polypeptide(L)' 'MSGVPSGFFGLEALDGWQQLAADVTFYYKWGPRDAWLLTRSRLEWWVEQANRMNKERTNG' A
#
# COMPACT_ATOMS: atom_id res chain seq x y z
N MET A 1 -4.43 3.21 -7.48
CA MET A 1 -3.01 2.91 -7.17
C MET A 1 -2.70 1.59 -7.83
N SER A 2 -1.64 1.50 -8.64
CA SER A 2 -1.27 0.23 -9.26
C SER A 2 -0.58 -0.62 -8.18
N GLY A 3 -1.13 -1.79 -7.87
CA GLY A 3 -0.56 -2.69 -6.87
C GLY A 3 0.86 -3.13 -7.23
N VAL A 4 1.67 -3.39 -6.22
CA VAL A 4 3.04 -3.86 -6.38
C VAL A 4 3.01 -5.34 -6.79
N PRO A 5 3.82 -5.75 -7.78
CA PRO A 5 3.96 -7.17 -8.12
C PRO A 5 4.37 -7.99 -6.89
N SER A 6 3.72 -9.13 -6.67
CA SER A 6 3.96 -10.02 -5.51
C SER A 6 5.44 -10.38 -5.31
N GLY A 7 6.23 -10.45 -6.40
CA GLY A 7 7.67 -10.71 -6.35
C GLY A 7 8.53 -9.61 -5.71
N PHE A 8 8.04 -8.37 -5.58
CA PHE A 8 8.82 -7.25 -5.02
C PHE A 8 9.24 -7.47 -3.57
N PHE A 9 8.41 -8.15 -2.78
CA PHE A 9 8.68 -8.42 -1.38
C PHE A 9 9.25 -9.83 -1.14
N GLY A 10 9.43 -10.66 -2.19
CA GLY A 10 9.91 -12.03 -2.05
C GLY A 10 8.99 -12.94 -1.23
N LEU A 11 7.72 -12.56 -1.09
CA LEU A 11 6.70 -13.27 -0.31
C LEU A 11 5.70 -13.88 -1.31
N GLU A 12 5.97 -15.11 -1.75
CA GLU A 12 5.23 -15.79 -2.83
C GLU A 12 3.72 -16.02 -2.57
N ALA A 13 3.21 -15.65 -1.40
CA ALA A 13 1.78 -15.58 -1.13
C ALA A 13 1.48 -14.53 -0.05
N LEU A 14 1.46 -13.25 -0.44
CA LEU A 14 0.88 -12.20 0.42
C LEU A 14 -0.64 -12.38 0.40
N ASP A 15 -1.24 -12.82 1.51
CA ASP A 15 -2.69 -13.00 1.60
C ASP A 15 -3.37 -11.73 2.15
N GLY A 16 -4.36 -11.24 1.40
CA GLY A 16 -5.23 -10.11 1.76
C GLY A 16 -4.51 -8.85 2.26
N TRP A 17 -4.42 -8.69 3.59
CA TRP A 17 -3.94 -7.46 4.23
C TRP A 17 -2.44 -7.23 4.03
N GLN A 18 -1.65 -8.27 3.80
CA GLN A 18 -0.21 -8.13 3.60
C GLN A 18 0.10 -7.47 2.26
N GLN A 19 -0.73 -7.73 1.24
CA GLN A 19 -0.66 -7.04 -0.05
C GLN A 19 -0.99 -5.55 0.10
N LEU A 20 -2.02 -5.22 0.90
CA LEU A 20 -2.35 -3.81 1.22
C LEU A 20 -1.21 -3.12 1.97
N ALA A 21 -0.57 -3.80 2.93
CA ALA A 21 0.58 -3.27 3.65
C ALA A 21 1.77 -3.02 2.73
N ALA A 22 2.08 -3.96 1.85
CA ALA A 22 3.10 -3.87 0.81
C ALA A 22 2.88 -2.67 -0.12
N ASP A 23 1.66 -2.54 -0.63
CA ASP A 23 1.22 -1.46 -1.50
C ASP A 23 1.42 -0.10 -0.82
N VAL A 24 0.84 0.09 0.37
CA VAL A 24 0.94 1.33 1.15
C VAL A 24 2.39 1.68 1.46
N THR A 25 3.21 0.70 1.87
CA THR A 25 4.64 0.88 2.14
C THR A 25 5.36 1.41 0.90
N PHE A 26 5.10 0.81 -0.26
CA PHE A 26 5.75 1.19 -1.51
C PHE A 26 5.37 2.60 -2.00
N TYR A 27 4.10 2.98 -1.85
CA TYR A 27 3.61 4.29 -2.28
C TYR A 27 4.12 5.43 -1.41
N TYR A 28 4.00 5.27 -0.10
CA TYR A 28 4.41 6.30 0.85
C TYR A 28 5.90 6.29 1.18
N LYS A 29 6.67 5.35 0.60
CA LYS A 29 8.11 5.17 0.87
C LYS A 29 8.40 4.95 2.35
N TRP A 30 7.50 4.23 3.03
CA TRP A 30 7.66 3.90 4.43
C TRP A 30 8.67 2.77 4.64
N GLY A 31 9.14 2.63 5.87
CA GLY A 31 9.92 1.48 6.27
C GLY A 31 9.04 0.21 6.29
N PRO A 32 9.67 -0.96 6.15
CA PRO A 32 8.97 -2.26 6.09
C PRO A 32 8.30 -2.66 7.41
N ARG A 33 8.31 -1.83 8.46
CA ARG A 33 7.58 -2.08 9.72
C ARG A 33 6.40 -1.16 9.93
N ASP A 34 6.36 -0.01 9.24
CA ASP A 34 5.38 1.03 9.53
C ASP A 34 3.96 0.59 9.13
N ALA A 35 3.80 -0.04 7.96
CA ALA A 35 2.51 -0.55 7.50
C ALA A 35 2.11 -1.89 8.15
N TRP A 36 3.09 -2.67 8.60
CA TRP A 36 2.86 -4.02 9.15
C TRP A 36 2.26 -4.01 10.55
N LEU A 37 2.37 -2.89 11.26
CA LEU A 37 1.74 -2.66 12.56
C LEU A 37 0.30 -2.13 12.44
N LEU A 38 -0.18 -1.86 11.21
CA LEU A 38 -1.50 -1.29 10.98
C LEU A 38 -2.56 -2.40 10.85
N THR A 39 -3.75 -2.10 11.37
CA THR A 39 -4.92 -2.95 11.13
C THR A 39 -5.35 -2.85 9.67
N ARG A 40 -6.05 -3.87 9.16
CA ARG A 40 -6.58 -3.90 7.80
C ARG A 40 -7.39 -2.64 7.45
N SER A 41 -8.31 -2.22 8.32
CA SER A 41 -9.12 -1.00 8.07
C SER A 41 -8.28 0.27 7.97
N ARG A 42 -7.16 0.33 8.70
CA ARG A 42 -6.23 1.47 8.62
C ARG A 42 -5.41 1.44 7.33
N LEU A 43 -5.03 0.26 6.84
CA LEU A 43 -4.39 0.07 5.54
C LEU A 43 -5.33 0.48 4.39
N GLU A 44 -6.59 0.04 4.44
CA GLU A 44 -7.62 0.44 3.46
C GLU A 44 -7.81 1.96 3.42
N TRP A 45 -7.84 2.61 4.59
CA TRP A 45 -7.90 4.07 4.68
C TRP A 45 -6.70 4.77 4.00
N TRP A 46 -5.48 4.23 4.16
CA TRP A 46 -4.29 4.78 3.50
C TRP A 46 -4.30 4.56 1.99
N VAL A 47 -4.82 3.42 1.51
CA VAL A 47 -5.03 3.20 0.07
C VAL A 47 -6.01 4.22 -0.50
N GLU A 48 -7.09 4.56 0.21
CA GLU A 48 -8.00 5.63 -0.21
C GLU A 48 -7.29 6.99 -0.30
N GLN A 49 -6.45 7.34 0.68
CA GLN A 49 -5.68 8.59 0.63
C GLN A 49 -4.73 8.62 -0.58
N ALA A 50 -4.02 7.52 -0.86
CA ALA A 50 -3.15 7.41 -2.02
C ALA A 50 -3.92 7.60 -3.33
N ASN A 51 -5.13 7.05 -3.44
CA ASN A 51 -5.99 7.25 -4.60
C ASN A 51 -6.43 8.71 -4.77
N ARG A 52 -6.77 9.40 -3.67
CA ARG A 52 -7.11 10.83 -3.69
C ARG A 52 -5.92 11.67 -4.14
N MET A 53 -4.73 11.44 -3.58
CA MET A 53 -3.51 12.15 -3.97
C MET A 53 -3.15 11.95 -5.45
N ASN A 54 -3.28 10.73 -5.96
CA ASN A 54 -3.08 10.47 -7.38
C ASN A 54 -4.09 11.20 -8.28
N LYS A 55 -5.35 11.31 -7.85
CA LYS A 55 -6.38 12.06 -8.58
C LYS A 55 -6.03 13.54 -8.66
N GLU A 56 -5.59 14.13 -7.55
CA GLU A 56 -5.11 15.52 -7.54
C GLU A 56 -3.88 15.70 -8.44
N ARG A 57 -2.93 14.74 -8.44
CA ARG A 57 -1.72 14.79 -9.27
C ARG A 57 -2.00 14.67 -10.78
N THR A 58 -3.11 14.05 -11.16
CA THR A 58 -3.51 13.91 -12.58
C THR A 58 -4.37 15.09 -13.06
N ASN A 59 -5.01 15.82 -12.14
CA ASN A 59 -5.86 16.96 -12.45
C ASN A 59 -5.14 18.32 -12.43
N GLY A 60 -3.90 18.38 -11.94
CA GLY A 60 -3.01 19.54 -12.00
C GLY A 60 -2.04 19.45 -13.16
#